data_AF-A0A9W9IP94-F1
#
_entry.id   AF-A0A9W9IP94-F1
#
_cell.length_a   1.000
_cell.length_b   1.000
_cell.length_c   1.000
_cell.angle_alpha   90.00
_cell.angle_beta   90.00
_cell.angle_gamma   90.00
#
_symmetry.space_group_name_H-M   'P 1'
#
loop_
_entity.id
_entity.type
_entity.pdbx_description
1 polymer ?
#
loop_
_entity_poly.entity_id
_entity_poly.type
_entity_poly.pdbx_seq_one_letter_code
_entity_poly.pdbx_strand_id
1 'polypeptide(L)'
;MAFSAIRTLALTIGLVTVTLGQTLPRCVAMYRVMPGDMCQMIVDRHPNTLTMDELKAWNPMVNAGCTNLMPDMNLCIRQISANDCLRT
;
A
#
# COMPACT_ATOMS: atom_id res chain seq x y z
N MET A 1 24.75 -25.80 10.29
CA MET A 1 23.64 -25.15 11.02
C MET A 1 22.44 -25.20 10.09
N ALA A 2 21.43 -25.97 10.45
CA ALA A 2 20.32 -26.35 9.58
C ALA A 2 19.26 -25.25 9.52
N PHE A 3 18.95 -24.76 8.32
CA PHE A 3 17.70 -24.04 8.09
C PHE A 3 16.61 -25.11 7.90
N SER A 4 15.91 -25.41 8.99
CA SER A 4 14.76 -26.31 9.01
C SER A 4 13.76 -25.86 7.95
N ALA A 5 13.42 -26.75 7.02
CA ALA A 5 12.41 -26.52 5.99
C ALA A 5 11.05 -26.32 6.68
N ILE A 6 10.63 -25.06 6.81
CA ILE A 6 9.28 -24.73 7.26
C ILE A 6 8.34 -25.24 6.15
N ARG A 7 7.58 -26.30 6.45
CA ARG A 7 6.52 -26.81 5.56
C ARG A 7 5.43 -25.72 5.42
N THR A 8 5.47 -24.97 4.33
CA THR A 8 4.45 -23.99 3.97
C THR A 8 3.18 -24.71 3.51
N LEU A 9 2.11 -24.65 4.31
CA LEU A 9 0.76 -24.95 3.84
C LEU A 9 0.22 -23.70 3.14
N ALA A 10 0.28 -23.68 1.80
CA ALA A 10 -0.43 -22.71 0.99
C ALA A 10 -1.88 -23.17 0.81
N LEU A 11 -2.87 -22.40 1.27
CA LEU A 11 -4.27 -22.61 0.91
C LEU A 11 -4.55 -21.87 -0.40
N THR A 12 -4.84 -22.60 -1.47
CA THR A 12 -5.25 -22.01 -2.76
C THR A 12 -6.76 -21.79 -2.75
N ILE A 13 -7.21 -20.56 -2.51
CA ILE A 13 -8.61 -20.16 -2.74
C ILE A 13 -8.58 -19.08 -3.83
N GLY A 14 -8.89 -19.47 -5.08
CA GLY A 14 -8.71 -18.60 -6.24
C GLY A 14 -7.24 -18.27 -6.50
N LEU A 15 -6.94 -17.46 -7.51
CA LEU A 15 -5.59 -17.13 -8.01
C LEU A 15 -4.67 -16.39 -7.02
N VAL A 16 -4.99 -16.38 -5.72
CA VAL A 16 -4.24 -15.70 -4.66
C VAL A 16 -3.59 -16.73 -3.75
N THR A 17 -2.27 -16.87 -3.85
CA THR A 17 -1.47 -17.68 -2.93
C THR A 17 -1.25 -16.88 -1.64
N VAL A 18 -2.01 -17.16 -0.58
CA VAL A 18 -1.73 -16.58 0.74
C VAL A 18 -0.64 -17.41 1.40
N THR A 19 0.58 -16.88 1.46
CA THR A 19 1.66 -17.49 2.28
C THR A 19 1.54 -17.01 3.73
N LEU A 20 1.84 -17.89 4.69
CA LEU A 20 2.03 -17.50 6.10
C LEU A 20 3.18 -16.49 6.15
N GLY A 21 2.85 -15.21 6.31
CA GLY A 21 3.80 -14.09 6.23
C GLY A 21 3.38 -12.97 5.27
N GLN A 22 2.34 -13.17 4.44
CA GLN A 22 1.78 -12.08 3.64
C GLN A 22 0.87 -11.24 4.51
N THR A 23 1.35 -10.04 4.85
CA THR A 23 0.47 -9.01 5.35
C THR A 23 -0.10 -8.32 4.13
N LEU A 24 -1.41 -8.40 3.90
CA LEU A 24 -2.05 -7.41 3.04
C LEU A 24 -1.91 -6.08 3.75
N PRO A 25 -1.15 -5.12 3.23
CA PRO A 25 -1.01 -3.86 3.91
C PRO A 25 -2.39 -3.18 3.88
N ARG A 26 -2.96 -2.94 5.06
CA ARG A 26 -4.29 -2.34 5.16
C ARG A 26 -4.13 -0.84 5.10
N CYS A 27 -4.83 -0.20 4.18
CA CYS A 27 -4.89 1.25 4.16
C CYS A 27 -5.57 1.74 5.45
N VAL A 28 -4.87 2.56 6.24
CA VAL A 28 -5.37 3.09 7.52
C VAL A 28 -5.65 4.59 7.46
N ALA A 29 -5.25 5.27 6.39
CA ALA A 29 -5.68 6.63 6.10
C ALA A 29 -5.87 6.83 4.60
N MET A 30 -6.96 7.50 4.25
CA MET A 30 -7.30 7.84 2.87
C MET A 30 -7.28 9.35 2.68
N TYR A 31 -6.95 9.76 1.47
CA TYR A 31 -6.98 11.14 1.00
C TYR A 31 -7.94 11.24 -0.18
N ARG A 32 -8.91 12.16 -0.09
CA ARG A 32 -9.82 12.46 -1.20
C ARG A 32 -9.18 13.53 -2.09
N VAL A 33 -8.94 13.19 -3.35
CA VAL A 33 -8.38 14.09 -4.36
C VAL A 33 -9.28 15.31 -4.54
N MET A 34 -8.68 16.49 -4.42
CA MET A 34 -9.32 17.77 -4.68
C MET A 34 -9.07 18.22 -6.13
N PRO A 35 -9.94 19.06 -6.70
CA PRO A 35 -9.72 19.64 -8.02
C PRO A 35 -8.36 20.35 -8.11
N GLY A 36 -7.57 20.01 -9.12
CA GLY A 36 -6.24 20.57 -9.34
C GLY A 36 -5.10 19.87 -8.58
N ASP A 37 -5.37 18.87 -7.75
CA ASP A 37 -4.32 18.11 -7.08
C ASP A 37 -3.41 17.36 -8.07
N MET A 38 -2.13 17.25 -7.71
CA MET A 38 -1.12 16.45 -8.37
C MET A 38 -0.47 15.54 -7.33
N CYS A 39 0.02 14.36 -7.72
CA CYS A 39 0.64 13.43 -6.76
C CYS A 39 1.73 14.08 -5.91
N GLN A 40 2.55 14.95 -6.52
CA GLN A 40 3.62 15.64 -5.78
C GLN A 40 3.04 16.50 -4.66
N MET A 41 1.98 17.26 -4.93
CA MET A 41 1.32 18.09 -3.90
C MET A 41 0.70 17.24 -2.79
N ILE A 42 0.22 16.03 -3.09
CA ILE A 42 -0.31 15.11 -2.07
C ILE A 42 0.83 14.56 -1.20
N VAL A 43 1.94 14.14 -1.82
CA VAL A 43 3.15 13.69 -1.11
C VAL A 43 3.71 14.79 -0.20
N ASP A 44 3.82 16.01 -0.72
CA ASP A 44 4.37 17.17 0.01
C ASP A 44 3.49 17.57 1.21
N ARG A 45 2.19 17.25 1.20
CA ARG A 45 1.29 17.42 2.35
C ARG A 45 1.44 16.32 3.41
N HIS A 46 2.03 15.18 3.04
CA HIS A 46 2.19 14.01 3.92
C HIS A 46 3.66 13.51 4.00
N PRO A 47 4.65 14.39 4.21
CA PRO A 47 6.07 14.07 3.99
C PRO A 47 6.65 13.04 4.97
N ASN A 48 6.01 12.87 6.13
CA ASN A 48 6.47 11.94 7.17
C ASN A 48 5.90 10.52 7.01
N THR A 49 4.89 10.34 6.16
CA THR A 49 4.11 9.09 6.09
C THR A 49 3.91 8.58 4.66
N LEU A 50 4.35 9.34 3.66
CA LEU A 50 4.07 9.06 2.26
C LEU A 50 5.20 9.56 1.37
N THR A 51 5.79 8.65 0.61
CA THR A 51 6.67 8.94 -0.52
C THR A 51 5.93 8.80 -1.86
N MET A 52 6.53 9.27 -2.95
CA MET A 52 5.96 9.09 -4.29
C MET A 52 5.85 7.61 -4.67
N ASP A 53 6.85 6.81 -4.32
CA ASP A 53 6.87 5.38 -4.62
C ASP A 53 5.80 4.63 -3.82
N GLU A 54 5.63 4.98 -2.54
CA GLU A 54 4.54 4.44 -1.71
C GLU A 54 3.17 4.85 -2.23
N LEU A 55 2.97 6.13 -2.60
CA LEU A 55 1.71 6.59 -3.15
C LEU A 55 1.32 5.78 -4.40
N LYS A 56 2.26 5.48 -5.30
CA LYS A 56 2.01 4.67 -6.50
C LYS A 56 1.81 3.19 -6.16
N ALA A 57 2.64 2.64 -5.28
CA ALA A 57 2.54 1.24 -4.87
C ALA A 57 1.22 0.92 -4.18
N TRP A 58 0.71 1.84 -3.35
CA TRP A 58 -0.52 1.65 -2.58
C TRP A 58 -1.78 1.97 -3.39
N ASN A 59 -1.64 2.63 -4.53
CA ASN A 59 -2.72 3.06 -5.40
C ASN A 59 -2.46 2.64 -6.85
N PRO A 60 -2.61 1.34 -7.20
CA PRO A 60 -2.27 0.82 -8.54
C PRO A 60 -3.12 1.40 -9.68
N MET A 61 -4.25 2.03 -9.33
CA MET A 61 -5.09 2.84 -10.20
C MET A 61 -4.42 4.16 -10.66
N VAL A 62 -3.45 4.69 -9.94
CA VAL A 62 -2.70 5.90 -10.34
C VAL A 62 -1.65 5.49 -11.36
N ASN A 63 -1.66 6.13 -12.53
CA ASN A 63 -0.72 5.81 -13.59
C ASN A 63 0.70 6.33 -13.26
N ALA A 64 1.70 5.84 -14.00
CA ALA A 64 3.10 6.18 -13.76
C ALA A 64 3.38 7.70 -13.83
N GLY A 65 2.63 8.42 -14.68
CA GLY A 65 2.75 9.87 -14.88
C GLY A 65 1.93 10.73 -13.90
N CYS A 66 1.15 10.12 -13.01
CA CYS A 66 0.15 10.81 -12.18
C CYS A 66 -0.77 11.78 -12.96
N THR A 67 -1.18 11.38 -14.17
CA THR A 67 -2.03 12.23 -15.04
C THR A 67 -3.51 11.88 -14.98
N ASN A 68 -3.88 10.86 -14.22
CA ASN A 68 -5.25 10.33 -14.16
C ASN A 68 -5.92 10.53 -12.78
N LEU A 69 -5.46 11.50 -11.99
CA LEU A 69 -6.14 11.88 -10.76
C LEU A 69 -7.46 12.58 -11.11
N MET A 70 -8.55 12.06 -10.57
CA MET A 70 -9.88 12.63 -10.71
C MET A 70 -10.34 13.16 -9.35
N PRO A 71 -11.07 14.29 -9.29
CA PRO A 71 -11.73 14.71 -8.05
C PRO A 71 -12.58 13.56 -7.48
N ASP A 72 -12.72 13.51 -6.16
CA ASP A 72 -13.42 12.44 -5.42
C ASP A 72 -12.72 11.07 -5.38
N MET A 73 -11.63 10.88 -6.12
CA MET A 73 -10.82 9.67 -6.03
C MET A 73 -10.20 9.56 -4.63
N ASN A 74 -10.33 8.39 -3.99
CA ASN A 74 -9.75 8.14 -2.68
C ASN A 74 -8.43 7.39 -2.83
N LEU A 75 -7.33 8.04 -2.43
CA LEU A 75 -5.99 7.48 -2.44
C LEU A 75 -5.61 7.03 -1.03
N CYS A 76 -4.98 5.87 -0.94
CA CYS A 76 -4.32 5.44 0.28
C CYS A 76 -3.05 6.25 0.52
N ILE A 77 -2.94 6.89 1.69
CA ILE A 77 -1.79 7.71 2.08
C ILE A 77 -1.05 7.18 3.30
N ARG A 78 -1.53 6.08 3.89
CA ARG A 78 -0.86 5.38 4.99
C ARG A 78 -1.33 3.93 5.06
N GLN A 79 -0.39 3.01 5.18
CA GLN A 79 -0.66 1.59 5.43
C GLN A 79 -0.17 1.15 6.80
N ILE A 80 -0.80 0.12 7.36
CA ILE A 80 -0.25 -0.67 8.46
C ILE A 80 0.28 -1.99 7.92
N SER A 81 1.51 -2.34 8.26
CA SER A 81 2.16 -3.61 7.93
C SER A 81 2.16 -4.55 9.14
N ALA A 82 2.34 -5.88 8.97
CA ALA A 82 2.38 -6.78 10.14
C ALA A 82 3.58 -6.47 11.03
N ASN A 83 4.66 -5.94 10.44
CA ASN A 83 5.82 -5.52 11.21
C ASN A 83 5.48 -4.36 12.16
N ASP A 84 4.42 -3.58 11.88
CA ASP A 84 3.89 -2.58 12.81
C ASP A 84 3.10 -3.24 13.95
N CYS A 85 2.33 -4.29 13.65
CA CYS A 85 1.57 -5.05 14.66
C CYS A 85 2.45 -5.93 15.56
N LEU A 86 3.69 -6.24 15.15
CA LEU A 86 4.65 -7.03 15.91
C LEU A 86 5.56 -6.18 16.81
N ARG A 87 5.32 -4.87 16.88
CA ARG A 87 6.17 -3.89 17.55
C ARG A 87 5.54 -3.29 18.83
N THR A 88 4.72 -4.07 19.54
CA THR A 88 4.21 -3.77 20.90
C THR A 88 5.18 -4.16 22.00
#